data_AF-A0A350AF54-F1
#
_entry.id   AF-A0A350AF54-F1
#
_cell.length_a   1.000
_cell.length_b   1.000
_cell.length_c   1.000
_cell.angle_alpha   90.00
_cell.angle_beta   90.00
_cell.angle_gamma   90.00
#
_symmetry.space_group_name_H-M   'P 1'
#
loop_
_entity.id
_entity.type
_entity.pdbx_description
1 polymer ?
#
loop_
_entity_poly.entity_id
_entity_poly.type
_entity_poly.pdbx_seq_one_letter_code
_entity_poly.pdbx_strand_id
1 'polypeptide(L)' 'MASDGKKITCFDCGQTNRVPEARLSDGPKCGICGSALMSAKPIEVDAATLAKAARTDDVPLIVDFWAP' A
#
# COMPACT_ATOMS: atom_id res chain seq x y z
N MET A 1 19.39 5.26 15.38
CA MET A 1 18.36 6.01 14.61
C MET A 1 17.57 4.98 13.83
N ALA A 2 16.37 4.61 14.29
CA ALA A 2 15.55 3.60 13.61
C ALA A 2 15.20 4.14 12.22
N SER A 3 15.40 3.32 11.18
CA SER A 3 15.01 3.62 9.82
C SER A 3 13.51 3.88 9.75
N ASP A 4 13.13 5.10 9.36
CA ASP A 4 11.74 5.54 9.27
C ASP A 4 11.07 4.92 8.03
N GLY A 5 10.74 3.63 8.16
CA GLY A 5 10.01 2.89 7.14
C GLY A 5 8.51 3.09 7.31
N LYS A 6 7.82 3.46 6.23
CA LYS A 6 6.36 3.54 6.18
C LYS A 6 5.76 2.15 6.07
N LYS A 7 4.72 1.88 6.87
CA LYS A 7 3.84 0.72 6.68
C LYS A 7 2.96 0.95 5.47
N ILE A 8 2.86 -0.06 4.61
CA ILE A 8 2.02 -0.06 3.41
C ILE A 8 1.36 -1.42 3.28
N THR A 9 0.04 -1.45 3.13
CA THR A 9 -0.73 -2.65 2.90
C THR A 9 -0.69 -2.99 1.42
N CYS A 10 -0.30 -4.23 1.09
CA CYS A 10 -0.37 -4.72 -0.27
C CYS A 10 -1.84 -4.93 -0.65
N PHE A 11 -2.27 -4.27 -1.72
CA PHE A 11 -3.66 -4.33 -2.16
C PHE A 11 -4.07 -5.65 -2.85
N ASP A 12 -3.10 -6.49 -3.23
CA ASP A 12 -3.38 -7.78 -3.87
C ASP A 12 -3.48 -8.94 -2.88
N CYS A 13 -2.64 -8.95 -1.84
CA CYS A 13 -2.58 -10.06 -0.88
C CYS A 13 -2.82 -9.65 0.58
N GLY A 14 -3.07 -8.36 0.84
CA GLY A 14 -3.32 -7.81 2.16
C GLY A 14 -2.09 -7.74 3.08
N GLN A 15 -0.89 -8.14 2.64
CA GLN A 15 0.29 -8.14 3.53
C GLN A 15 0.74 -6.71 3.88
N THR A 16 1.03 -6.45 5.16
CA THR A 16 1.64 -5.19 5.58
C THR A 16 3.15 -5.26 5.37
N ASN A 17 3.67 -4.33 4.59
CA ASN A 17 5.08 -4.20 4.25
C ASN A 17 5.66 -2.94 4.90
N ARG A 18 6.97 -2.94 5.18
CA ARG A 18 7.69 -1.75 5.65
C ARG A 18 8.65 -1.29 4.55
N VAL A 19 8.47 -0.08 4.06
CA VAL A 19 9.27 0.50 2.98
C VAL A 19 10.01 1.75 3.50
N PRO A 20 11.34 1.85 3.37
CA PRO A 20 12.06 3.09 3.70
C PRO A 20 11.46 4.28 2.96
N GLU A 21 11.18 5.39 3.65
CA GLU A 21 10.54 6.57 3.04
C GLU A 21 11.27 7.06 1.78
N ALA A 22 12.61 7.09 1.82
CA ALA A 22 13.45 7.47 0.68
C ALA A 22 13.32 6.56 -0.56
N ARG A 23 12.66 5.41 -0.43
CA ARG A 23 12.51 4.40 -1.49
C ARG A 23 11.06 4.17 -1.92
N LEU A 24 10.13 5.01 -1.47
CA LEU A 24 8.71 4.90 -1.88
C LEU A 24 8.54 5.03 -3.41
N SER A 25 9.39 5.83 -4.05
CA SER A 25 9.37 6.06 -5.50
C SER A 25 10.18 5.03 -6.30
N ASP A 26 10.91 4.10 -5.66
CA ASP A 26 11.78 3.11 -6.33
C ASP A 26 11.02 1.89 -6.86
N GLY A 27 9.69 1.94 -6.93
CA GLY A 27 8.84 0.81 -7.28
C GLY A 27 8.89 -0.35 -6.27
N PRO A 28 8.68 -0.10 -4.96
CA PRO A 28 8.74 -1.14 -3.94
C PRO A 28 7.71 -2.24 -4.20
N LYS A 29 8.10 -3.49 -3.91
CA LYS A 29 7.29 -4.69 -4.13
C LYS A 29 6.92 -5.35 -2.80
N CYS A 30 5.77 -6.00 -2.79
CA CYS A 30 5.31 -6.81 -1.67
C CYS A 30 6.29 -7.98 -1.45
N GLY A 31 6.75 -8.15 -0.22
CA GLY A 31 7.65 -9.25 0.14
C GLY A 31 7.01 -10.64 0.13
N ILE A 32 5.70 -10.74 -0.08
CA ILE A 32 4.96 -12.01 -0.12
C ILE A 32 4.51 -12.38 -1.53
N CYS A 33 3.80 -11.50 -2.24
CA CYS A 33 3.27 -11.80 -3.59
C CYS A 33 4.03 -11.11 -4.73
N GLY A 34 4.97 -10.21 -4.46
CA GLY A 34 5.73 -9.48 -5.48
C GLY A 34 4.97 -8.33 -6.17
N SER A 35 3.70 -8.10 -5.83
CA SER A 35 2.90 -6.99 -6.36
C SER A 35 3.47 -5.61 -6.02
N ALA A 36 3.18 -4.61 -6.84
CA ALA A 36 3.60 -3.24 -6.56
C ALA A 36 2.89 -2.69 -5.31
N LEU A 37 3.65 -2.04 -4.42
CA LEU A 37 3.09 -1.39 -3.22
C LEU A 37 2.65 0.06 -3.48
N MET A 38 3.28 0.73 -4.45
CA MET A 38 2.95 2.09 -4.88
C MET A 38 2.64 2.05 -6.38
N SER A 39 1.39 1.74 -6.74
CA SER A 39 0.95 1.69 -8.15
C SER A 39 0.87 3.11 -8.74
N ALA A 40 1.32 3.28 -9.98
CA ALA A 40 1.17 4.53 -10.73
C ALA A 40 -0.25 4.72 -11.31
N LYS A 41 -1.10 3.71 -11.20
CA LYS A 41 -2.49 3.71 -11.67
C LYS A 41 -3.45 3.35 -10.52
N PRO A 42 -4.69 3.87 -10.53
CA PRO A 42 -5.73 3.38 -9.64
C PRO A 42 -5.90 1.87 -9.79
N ILE A 43 -6.28 1.22 -8.69
CA ILE A 43 -6.56 -0.21 -8.64
C ILE A 43 -7.89 -0.42 -7.96
N GLU A 44 -8.58 -1.48 -8.34
CA GLU A 44 -9.76 -1.95 -7.61
C GLU A 44 -9.32 -2.61 -6.31
N VAL A 45 -10.07 -2.34 -5.23
CA VAL A 45 -9.76 -2.84 -3.90
C VAL A 45 -11.04 -3.26 -3.21
N ASP A 46 -11.00 -4.40 -2.52
CA ASP A 46 -12.13 -4.85 -1.72
C ASP A 46 -12.24 -4.07 -0.38
N ALA A 47 -13.42 -4.14 0.24
CA ALA A 47 -13.70 -3.42 1.47
C ALA A 47 -12.81 -3.83 2.66
N ALA A 48 -12.40 -5.10 2.76
CA ALA A 48 -11.58 -5.59 3.87
C ALA A 48 -10.14 -5.07 3.75
N THR A 49 -9.59 -5.09 2.53
CA THR A 49 -8.27 -4.58 2.20
C THR A 49 -8.22 -3.06 2.38
N LEU A 50 -9.23 -2.32 1.91
CA LEU A 50 -9.36 -0.88 2.15
C LEU A 50 -9.39 -0.56 3.66
N ALA A 51 -10.23 -1.26 4.41
CA ALA A 51 -10.36 -1.04 5.85
C ALA A 51 -9.07 -1.35 6.62
N LYS A 52 -8.26 -2.29 6.12
CA LYS A 52 -6.93 -2.58 6.68
C LYS A 52 -5.95 -1.46 6.36
N ALA A 53 -5.87 -1.04 5.09
CA ALA A 53 -4.96 0.00 4.64
C ALA A 53 -5.23 1.32 5.36
N ALA A 54 -6.50 1.74 5.47
CA ALA A 54 -6.90 2.98 6.15
C ALA A 54 -6.49 3.05 7.63
N ARG A 55 -6.31 1.90 8.30
CA ARG A 55 -5.86 1.82 9.70
C ARG A 55 -4.36 1.66 9.86
N THR A 56 -3.70 1.09 8.86
CA THR A 56 -2.34 0.55 8.99
C THR A 56 -1.30 1.39 8.27
N ASP A 57 -1.68 1.99 7.16
CA ASP A 57 -0.74 2.60 6.23
C ASP A 57 -0.27 3.97 6.74
N ASP A 58 1.03 4.21 6.63
CA ASP A 58 1.65 5.47 7.03
C ASP A 58 1.79 6.44 5.82
N VAL A 59 1.13 6.12 4.71
CA VAL A 59 1.06 6.93 3.48
C VAL A 59 -0.40 7.34 3.21
N PRO A 60 -0.65 8.52 2.60
CA PRO A 60 -2.01 8.92 2.25
C PRO A 60 -2.66 7.95 1.26
N LEU A 61 -3.94 7.67 1.47
CA LEU A 61 -4.78 6.90 0.55
C LEU A 61 -5.73 7.85 -0.17
N ILE A 62 -5.76 7.77 -1.50
CA ILE A 62 -6.76 8.44 -2.34
C ILE A 62 -7.66 7.34 -2.88
N VAL A 63 -8.95 7.44 -2.57
CA VAL A 63 -9.94 6.40 -2.86
C VAL A 63 -11.12 7.03 -3.58
N ASP A 64 -11.48 6.46 -4.72
CA ASP A 64 -12.66 6.83 -5.49
C ASP A 64 -13.77 5.81 -5.22
N PHE A 65 -14.89 6.25 -4.64
CA PHE A 65 -16.07 5.41 -4.41
C PHE A 65 -17.08 5.69 -5.50
N TRP A 66 -17.31 4.71 -6.37
CA TRP A 66 -18.07 4.88 -7.60
C TRP A 66 -19.11 3.76 -7.80
N ALA A 67 -20.00 3.95 -8.77
CA ALA A 67 -20.98 2.96 -9.24
C ALA A 67 -21.20 3.13 -10.77
N PRO A 68 -21.51 2.05 -11.52
CA PRO A 68 -21.72 2.09 -12.97
C PRO A 68 -23.10 2.62 -13.38
#